data_AF-A0AAX2L5L8-F1
#
_entry.id   AF-A0AAX2L5L8-F1
#
_cell.length_a   1.000
_cell.length_b   1.000
_cell.length_c   1.000
_cell.angle_alpha   90.00
_cell.angle_beta   90.00
_cell.angle_gamma   90.00
#
_symmetry.space_group_name_H-M   'P 1'
#
loop_
_entity.id
_entity.type
_entity.pdbx_description
1 polymer ?
#
loop_
_entity_poly.entity_id
_entity_poly.type
_entity_poly.pdbx_seq_one_letter_code
_entity_poly.pdbx_strand_id
1 'polypeptide(L)'
;MKYYEETSALLHEFSEENQKYFEELWDSFNLAGFLYDEDYLREQIYLMMLDFSEAERDGMSAEDYLGKNPKTIMKEMLKEAPRSSIKESLLTPILVLAVLRYYQLLGDFLKVLS
;
A
#
# COMPACT_ATOMS: atom_id res chain seq x y z
N MET A 1 -6.70 10.85 4.36
CA MET A 1 -7.58 10.02 5.24
C MET A 1 -8.96 9.75 4.63
N LYS A 2 -9.27 10.26 3.44
CA LYS A 2 -10.51 9.90 2.74
C LYS A 2 -10.46 8.40 2.40
N TYR A 3 -11.54 7.65 2.62
CA TYR A 3 -11.70 6.23 2.26
C TYR A 3 -10.92 5.18 3.08
N TYR A 4 -10.08 5.55 4.06
CA TYR A 4 -9.34 4.54 4.83
C TYR A 4 -10.26 3.66 5.68
N GLU A 5 -11.16 4.30 6.42
CA GLU A 5 -12.10 3.61 7.32
C GLU A 5 -13.11 2.79 6.53
N GLU A 6 -13.60 3.34 5.42
CA GLU A 6 -14.57 2.68 4.54
C GLU A 6 -13.97 1.47 3.85
N THR A 7 -12.74 1.58 3.32
CA THR A 7 -12.02 0.45 2.73
C THR A 7 -11.75 -0.65 3.76
N SER A 8 -11.38 -0.28 4.99
CA SER A 8 -11.17 -1.25 6.07
C SER A 8 -12.47 -1.96 6.47
N ALA A 9 -13.59 -1.23 6.51
CA ALA A 9 -14.89 -1.82 6.81
C ALA A 9 -15.32 -2.82 5.72
N LEU A 10 -15.20 -2.45 4.44
CA LEU A 10 -15.45 -3.34 3.30
C LEU A 10 -14.59 -4.59 3.35
N LEU A 11 -13.30 -4.46 3.66
CA LEU A 11 -12.40 -5.61 3.77
C LEU A 11 -12.93 -6.64 4.78
N HIS A 12 -13.41 -6.18 5.94
CA HIS A 12 -13.93 -7.07 6.97
C HIS A 12 -15.26 -7.74 6.61
N GLU A 13 -15.99 -7.24 5.61
CA GLU A 13 -17.22 -7.87 5.10
C GLU A 13 -16.91 -9.00 4.12
N PHE A 14 -15.72 -9.01 3.52
CA PHE A 14 -15.30 -10.04 2.59
C PHE A 14 -14.99 -11.37 3.30
N SER A 15 -15.06 -12.46 2.54
CA SER A 15 -14.59 -13.77 2.98
C SER A 15 -13.08 -13.78 3.22
N GLU A 16 -12.61 -14.73 4.04
CA GLU A 16 -11.18 -14.82 4.40
C GLU A 16 -10.25 -14.95 3.18
N GLU A 17 -10.70 -15.65 2.13
CA GLU A 17 -9.95 -15.80 0.88
C GLU A 17 -9.78 -14.46 0.16
N ASN A 18 -10.88 -13.72 0.02
CA ASN A 18 -10.87 -12.44 -0.66
C ASN A 18 -10.19 -11.35 0.18
N GLN A 19 -10.32 -11.41 1.50
CA GLN A 19 -9.55 -10.56 2.42
C GLN A 19 -8.06 -10.67 2.14
N LYS A 20 -7.53 -11.90 2.10
CA LYS A 20 -6.11 -12.12 1.83
C LYS A 20 -5.66 -11.55 0.48
N TYR A 21 -6.50 -11.68 -0.55
CA TYR A 21 -6.22 -11.09 -1.86
C TYR A 21 -6.04 -9.56 -1.77
N PHE A 22 -6.96 -8.88 -1.08
CA PHE A 22 -6.91 -7.42 -0.93
C PHE A 22 -5.85 -6.96 0.06
N GLU A 23 -5.48 -7.74 1.06
CA GLU A 23 -4.32 -7.47 1.93
C GLU A 23 -3.01 -7.45 1.10
N GLU A 24 -2.81 -8.42 0.20
CA GLU A 24 -1.64 -8.43 -0.70
C GLU A 24 -1.64 -7.24 -1.67
N LEU A 25 -2.83 -6.81 -2.12
CA LEU A 25 -2.99 -5.59 -2.91
C LEU A 25 -2.61 -4.34 -2.10
N TRP A 26 -3.05 -4.28 -0.84
CA TRP A 26 -2.82 -3.18 0.08
C TRP A 26 -1.34 -3.03 0.44
N ASP A 27 -0.63 -4.13 0.66
CA ASP A 27 0.81 -4.12 0.87
C ASP A 27 1.56 -3.54 -0.33
N SER A 28 1.13 -3.90 -1.53
CA SER A 28 1.69 -3.37 -2.78
C SER A 28 1.40 -1.88 -2.93
N PHE A 29 0.21 -1.44 -2.53
CA PHE A 29 -0.17 -0.04 -2.44
C PHE A 29 0.70 0.73 -1.45
N ASN A 30 0.92 0.22 -0.23
CA ASN A 30 1.71 0.91 0.79
C ASN A 30 3.14 1.20 0.28
N LEU A 31 3.73 0.27 -0.48
CA LEU A 31 5.03 0.49 -1.12
C LEU A 31 4.96 1.54 -2.23
N ALA A 32 3.88 1.57 -3.01
CA ALA A 32 3.71 2.48 -4.13
C ALA A 32 3.29 3.89 -3.71
N GLY A 33 2.51 4.05 -2.63
CA GLY A 33 2.03 5.32 -2.11
C GLY A 33 3.16 6.28 -1.70
N PHE A 34 4.37 5.77 -1.48
CA PHE A 34 5.56 6.63 -1.37
C PHE A 34 5.85 7.36 -2.69
N LEU A 35 5.79 6.68 -3.83
CA LEU A 35 6.25 7.21 -5.12
C LEU A 35 5.14 7.88 -5.95
N TYR A 36 3.89 7.54 -5.65
CA TYR A 36 2.71 7.96 -6.40
C TYR A 36 1.73 8.69 -5.50
N ASP A 37 0.73 9.34 -6.09
CA ASP A 37 -0.33 10.02 -5.35
C ASP A 37 -1.13 9.00 -4.52
N GLU A 38 -0.94 9.06 -3.20
CA GLU A 38 -1.55 8.14 -2.24
C GLU A 38 -3.08 8.27 -2.23
N ASP A 39 -3.61 9.49 -2.31
CA ASP A 39 -5.05 9.73 -2.27
C ASP A 39 -5.72 9.18 -3.54
N TYR A 40 -5.11 9.37 -4.71
CA TYR A 40 -5.57 8.78 -5.96
C TYR A 40 -5.59 7.25 -5.88
N LEU A 41 -4.48 6.63 -5.48
CA LEU A 41 -4.39 5.17 -5.41
C LEU A 41 -5.37 4.58 -4.39
N ARG A 42 -5.54 5.24 -3.25
CA ARG A 42 -6.49 4.83 -2.21
C ARG A 42 -7.93 4.89 -2.72
N GLU A 43 -8.30 5.94 -3.45
CA GLU A 43 -9.60 6.06 -4.09
C GLU A 43 -9.83 4.96 -5.14
N GLN A 44 -8.84 4.64 -5.97
CA GLN A 44 -8.95 3.56 -6.95
C GLN A 44 -9.15 2.18 -6.30
N ILE A 45 -8.42 1.88 -5.24
CA ILE A 45 -8.58 0.61 -4.50
C ILE A 45 -9.95 0.54 -3.83
N TYR A 46 -10.40 1.65 -3.24
CA TYR A 46 -11.73 1.72 -2.62
C TYR A 46 -12.84 1.44 -3.64
N LEU A 47 -12.82 2.11 -4.80
CA LEU A 47 -13.82 1.91 -5.86
C LEU A 47 -13.80 0.46 -6.36
N MET A 48 -12.62 -0.12 -6.55
CA MET A 48 -12.48 -1.52 -6.93
C MET A 48 -13.07 -2.49 -5.90
N MET A 49 -12.82 -2.27 -4.61
CA MET A 49 -13.39 -3.09 -3.54
C MET A 49 -14.91 -2.93 -3.48
N LEU A 50 -15.41 -1.72 -3.72
CA LEU A 50 -16.84 -1.45 -3.77
C LEU A 50 -17.51 -2.21 -4.92
N ASP A 51 -16.94 -2.16 -6.12
CA ASP A 51 -17.41 -2.92 -7.29
C ASP A 51 -17.33 -4.44 -7.05
N PHE A 52 -16.23 -4.91 -6.45
CA PHE A 52 -16.05 -6.32 -6.11
C PHE A 52 -17.05 -6.81 -5.06
N SER A 53 -17.49 -5.96 -4.11
CA SER A 53 -18.43 -6.35 -3.05
C SER A 53 -19.74 -6.92 -3.59
N GLU A 54 -20.17 -6.51 -4.79
CA GLU A 54 -21.35 -7.06 -5.46
C GLU A 54 -21.05 -8.45 -6.03
N ALA A 55 -19.92 -8.62 -6.70
CA ALA A 55 -19.49 -9.91 -7.25
C ALA A 55 -19.28 -10.98 -6.16
N GLU A 56 -18.73 -10.61 -5.00
CA GLU A 56 -18.56 -11.53 -3.88
C GLU A 56 -19.90 -11.96 -3.28
N ARG A 57 -20.89 -11.06 -3.23
CA ARG A 57 -22.26 -11.41 -2.80
C ARG A 57 -22.92 -12.45 -3.71
N ASP A 58 -22.52 -12.47 -4.98
CA ASP A 58 -22.91 -13.50 -5.96
C ASP A 58 -22.02 -14.77 -5.88
N GLY A 59 -21.09 -14.82 -4.94
CA GLY A 59 -20.21 -15.97 -4.67
C GLY A 59 -18.94 -16.02 -5.52
N MET A 60 -18.55 -14.91 -6.16
CA MET A 60 -17.32 -14.83 -6.95
C MET A 60 -16.09 -14.57 -6.07
N SER A 61 -14.97 -15.24 -6.37
CA SER A 61 -13.69 -14.95 -5.73
C SER A 61 -13.03 -13.70 -6.34
N ALA A 62 -12.18 -13.02 -5.58
CA ALA A 62 -11.39 -11.88 -6.05
C ALA A 62 -10.42 -12.31 -7.16
N GLU A 63 -9.88 -13.53 -7.09
CA GLU A 63 -9.04 -14.07 -8.15
C GLU A 63 -9.79 -14.28 -9.47
N ASP A 64 -11.07 -14.66 -9.41
CA ASP A 64 -11.90 -14.83 -10.61
C ASP A 64 -12.35 -13.48 -11.19
N TYR A 65 -12.63 -12.49 -10.34
CA TYR A 65 -13.09 -11.16 -10.75
C TYR A 65 -11.94 -10.25 -11.23
N LEU A 66 -10.86 -10.16 -10.44
CA LEU A 66 -9.71 -9.26 -10.65
C LEU A 66 -8.50 -9.98 -11.26
N GLY A 67 -8.54 -11.31 -11.34
CA GLY A 67 -7.40 -12.11 -11.77
C GLY A 67 -6.50 -12.54 -10.61
N LYS A 68 -5.73 -13.60 -10.82
CA LYS A 68 -5.00 -14.32 -9.77
C LYS A 68 -3.86 -13.58 -9.06
N ASN A 69 -3.43 -12.43 -9.56
CA ASN A 69 -2.25 -11.75 -9.02
C ASN A 69 -2.57 -10.27 -8.69
N PRO A 70 -2.77 -9.94 -7.41
CA PRO A 70 -3.02 -8.57 -6.95
C PRO A 70 -1.94 -7.58 -7.43
N LYS A 71 -0.69 -8.02 -7.57
CA LYS A 71 0.42 -7.16 -8.00
C LYS A 71 0.29 -6.73 -9.45
N THR A 72 -0.36 -7.54 -10.30
CA THR A 72 -0.61 -7.17 -11.69
C THR A 72 -1.60 -6.02 -11.76
N ILE A 73 -2.69 -6.11 -11.00
CA ILE A 73 -3.70 -5.04 -10.86
C ILE A 73 -3.02 -3.75 -10.36
N MET A 74 -2.24 -3.85 -9.28
CA MET A 74 -1.49 -2.70 -8.78
C MET A 74 -0.58 -2.10 -9.85
N LYS A 75 0.18 -2.91 -10.58
CA LYS A 75 1.06 -2.44 -11.65
C LYS A 75 0.30 -1.68 -12.75
N GLU A 76 -0.92 -2.09 -13.06
CA GLU A 76 -1.78 -1.40 -14.02
C GLU A 76 -2.28 -0.07 -13.48
N MET A 77 -2.77 -0.03 -12.24
CA MET A 77 -3.13 1.23 -11.55
C MET A 77 -1.97 2.23 -11.56
N LEU A 78 -0.74 1.76 -11.28
CA LEU A 78 0.45 2.61 -11.23
C LEU A 78 0.89 3.18 -12.59
N LYS A 79 0.44 2.62 -13.71
CA LYS A 79 0.74 3.20 -15.04
C LYS A 79 -0.03 4.50 -15.27
N GLU A 80 -1.26 4.55 -14.75
CA GLU A 80 -2.17 5.69 -14.90
C GLU A 80 -2.07 6.66 -13.71
N ALA A 81 -1.47 6.22 -12.60
CA ALA A 81 -1.38 7.02 -11.38
C ALA A 81 -0.44 8.23 -11.55
N PRO A 82 -0.85 9.42 -11.09
CA PRO A 82 0.04 10.56 -11.01
C PRO A 82 1.17 10.27 -10.03
N ARG A 83 2.38 10.73 -10.36
CA ARG A 83 3.52 10.62 -9.44
C ARG A 83 3.36 11.62 -8.30
N SER A 84 3.77 11.21 -7.09
CA SER A 84 3.83 12.14 -5.97
C SER A 84 4.87 13.22 -6.27
N SER A 85 4.68 14.40 -5.69
CA SER A 85 5.71 15.45 -5.72
C SER A 85 6.94 14.93 -4.97
N ILE A 86 7.94 14.50 -5.74
CA ILE A 86 9.18 13.82 -5.31
C ILE A 86 9.90 14.52 -4.13
N LYS A 87 9.64 15.82 -3.92
CA LYS A 87 10.29 16.63 -2.88
C LYS A 87 9.93 16.23 -1.45
N GLU A 88 8.70 15.78 -1.18
CA GLU A 88 8.30 15.40 0.18
C GLU A 88 8.54 13.91 0.46
N SER A 89 8.29 13.05 -0.53
CA SER A 89 8.46 11.60 -0.39
C SER A 89 9.90 11.15 -0.13
N LEU A 90 10.91 11.85 -0.68
CA LEU A 90 12.33 11.50 -0.47
C LEU A 90 12.84 11.87 0.93
N LEU A 91 12.20 12.80 1.65
CA LEU A 91 12.67 13.23 2.98
C LEU A 91 12.58 12.10 4.00
N THR A 92 11.52 11.29 3.94
CA THR A 92 11.26 10.19 4.88
C THR A 92 12.35 9.10 4.85
N PRO A 93 12.71 8.50 3.70
CA PRO A 93 13.78 7.51 3.65
C PRO A 93 15.16 8.12 3.97
N ILE A 94 15.41 9.39 3.62
CA ILE A 94 16.65 10.08 3.98
C ILE A 94 16.77 10.25 5.50
N LEU A 95 15.68 10.61 6.18
CA LEU A 95 15.65 10.74 7.65
C LEU A 95 15.89 9.41 8.35
N VAL A 96 15.25 8.33 7.89
CA VAL A 96 15.49 6.98 8.44
C VAL A 96 16.95 6.57 8.29
N LEU A 97 17.54 6.78 7.10
CA LEU A 97 18.96 6.51 6.87
C LEU A 97 19.86 7.38 7.75
N ALA A 98 19.53 8.66 7.94
CA ALA A 98 20.29 9.57 8.81
C ALA A 98 20.27 9.12 10.27
N VAL A 99 19.12 8.69 10.78
CA VAL A 99 18.98 8.15 12.15
C VAL A 99 19.77 6.86 12.32
N LEU A 100 19.69 5.92 11.37
CA LEU A 100 20.48 4.69 11.40
C LEU A 100 21.99 4.97 11.37
N ARG A 101 22.44 5.90 10.53
CA ARG A 101 23.83 6.34 10.48
C ARG A 101 24.28 7.00 11.78
N TYR A 102 23.42 7.77 12.42
CA TYR A 102 23.70 8.39 13.71
C TYR A 102 23.95 7.35 14.81
N TYR A 103 23.10 6.31 14.90
CA TYR A 103 23.31 5.21 15.86
C TYR A 103 24.60 4.43 15.59
N GLN A 104 24.96 4.19 14.32
CA GLN A 104 26.24 3.58 13.97
C GLN A 104 27.43 4.43 14.43
N LEU A 105 27.40 5.73 14.14
CA LEU A 105 28.44 6.68 14.55
C LEU A 105 28.59 6.75 16.07
N LEU A 106 27.49 6.79 16.82
CA LEU A 106 27.53 6.74 18.28
C LEU A 106 28.14 5.44 18.79
N GLY A 107 27.77 4.30 18.20
CA GLY A 107 28.31 3.00 18.58
C GLY A 107 29.83 2.89 18.33
N ASP A 108 30.30 3.40 17.20
CA ASP A 108 31.74 3.43 16.88
C ASP A 108 32.51 4.40 17.77
N PHE A 109 31.92 5.56 18.10
CA PHE A 109 32.52 6.52 19.04
C PHE A 109 32.65 5.94 20.45
N LEU A 110 31.64 5.22 20.94
CA LEU A 110 31.69 4.56 22.26
C LEU A 110 32.75 3.46 22.34
N LYS A 111 32.98 2.70 21.26
CA LYS A 111 34.04 1.68 21.19
C LYS A 111 35.45 2.25 21.23
N VAL A 112 35.64 3.47 20.73
CA VAL A 112 36.94 4.16 20.75
C VAL A 112 37.26 4.72 22.15
N LEU A 113 36.24 4.92 22.99
CA LEU A 113 36.37 5.47 24.34
C LEU A 113 36.43 4.41 25.47
N SER A 114 36.17 3.13 25.18
CA SER A 114 36.27 2.01 26.12
C SER A 114 37.62 1.30 26.04
#